data_AF-A0A6P2BZR7-F1
#
_entry.id   AF-A0A6P2BZR7-F1
#
_cell.length_a   1.000
_cell.length_b   1.000
_cell.length_c   1.000
_cell.angle_alpha   90.00
_cell.angle_beta   90.00
_cell.angle_gamma   90.00
#
_symmetry.space_group_name_H-M   'P 1'
#
loop_
_entity.id
_entity.type
_entity.pdbx_description
1 polymer ?
#
loop_
_entity_poly.entity_id
_entity_poly.type
_entity_poly.pdbx_seq_one_letter_code
_entity_poly.pdbx_strand_id
1 'polypeptide(L)'
;MQLAVSGSAGYLLAISRGPGKPVLLAGPVTGAAPWRPLPLPRPCVGAFSGVLAAAGGWLFLGCGSEPGAGSQFKVAYVSRDGGRSWRQVASPPLGGYLGRAIMSPAGTVFLSGGRMDVYISSNRGGSWRESPSLAAAAGAANAGSSLLATAVVGTFGVIIQQGVYTKQVRLTSDAGSHWTPATVH
;
A
#
# COMPACT_ATOMS: atom_id res chain seq x y z
N MET A 1 -5.38 -8.39 -7.35
CA MET A 1 -4.08 -8.47 -8.03
C MET A 1 -3.44 -7.09 -7.99
N GLN A 2 -2.14 -7.01 -7.76
CA GLN A 2 -1.37 -5.76 -7.76
C GLN A 2 -0.06 -5.95 -8.51
N LEU A 3 0.33 -4.93 -9.26
CA LEU A 3 1.58 -4.87 -10.01
C LEU A 3 2.40 -3.71 -9.44
N ALA A 4 3.68 -3.97 -9.15
CA ALA A 4 4.64 -2.97 -8.75
C ALA A 4 5.89 -3.08 -9.62
N VAL A 5 6.56 -1.95 -9.86
CA VAL A 5 7.78 -1.89 -10.68
C VAL A 5 8.84 -1.12 -9.90
N SER A 6 10.07 -1.62 -9.91
CA SER A 6 11.23 -0.92 -9.37
C SER A 6 12.44 -1.16 -10.27
N GLY A 7 12.88 -0.10 -10.97
CA GLY A 7 13.94 -0.22 -11.96
C GLY A 7 13.54 -1.14 -13.12
N SER A 8 14.38 -2.12 -13.44
CA SER A 8 14.13 -3.12 -14.48
C SER A 8 13.32 -4.34 -14.01
N ALA A 9 12.95 -4.40 -12.73
CA ALA A 9 12.19 -5.51 -12.16
C ALA A 9 10.71 -5.16 -11.97
N GLY A 10 9.85 -6.06 -12.42
CA GLY A 10 8.41 -6.05 -12.15
C GLY A 10 8.06 -7.11 -11.10
N TYR A 11 7.01 -6.83 -10.33
CA TYR A 11 6.52 -7.67 -9.26
C TYR A 11 4.99 -7.77 -9.30
N LEU A 12 4.48 -8.98 -9.18
CA LEU A 12 3.05 -9.26 -9.29
C LEU A 12 2.57 -10.01 -8.06
N LEU A 13 1.69 -9.39 -7.29
CA LEU A 13 1.02 -10.00 -6.14
C LEU A 13 -0.43 -10.35 -6.50
N ALA A 14 -0.78 -11.62 -6.35
CA ALA A 14 -2.15 -12.10 -6.42
C ALA A 14 -2.50 -12.80 -5.11
N ILE A 15 -3.48 -12.26 -4.38
CA ILE A 15 -4.12 -12.91 -3.24
C ILE A 15 -5.54 -13.26 -3.67
N SER A 16 -5.93 -14.52 -3.53
CA SER A 16 -7.25 -15.04 -3.88
C SER A 16 -8.11 -15.24 -2.63
N ARG A 17 -9.41 -14.93 -2.72
CA ARG A 17 -10.40 -15.14 -1.64
C ARG A 17 -11.01 -16.55 -1.68
N GLY A 18 -10.23 -17.55 -2.07
CA GLY A 18 -10.67 -18.94 -2.29
C GLY A 18 -9.50 -19.94 -2.20
N PRO A 19 -9.64 -21.19 -2.66
CA PRO A 19 -8.60 -22.23 -2.50
C PRO A 19 -7.30 -21.97 -3.27
N GLY A 20 -7.21 -20.86 -4.00
CA GLY A 20 -5.99 -20.45 -4.70
C GLY A 20 -4.93 -19.94 -3.73
N LYS A 21 -3.75 -20.55 -3.76
CA LYS A 21 -2.58 -20.07 -3.00
C LYS A 21 -2.22 -18.66 -3.48
N PRO A 22 -1.92 -17.71 -2.57
CA PRO A 22 -1.40 -16.43 -3.00
C PRO A 22 -0.06 -16.62 -3.69
N VAL A 23 0.18 -15.78 -4.70
CA VAL A 23 1.38 -15.84 -5.53
C VAL A 23 2.02 -14.46 -5.55
N LEU A 24 3.33 -14.44 -5.34
CA LEU A 24 4.20 -13.32 -5.66
C LEU A 24 5.15 -13.76 -6.77
N LEU A 25 5.10 -13.10 -7.92
CA LEU A 25 6.04 -13.30 -9.02
C LEU A 25 6.95 -12.09 -9.18
N ALA A 26 8.17 -12.33 -9.65
CA ALA A 26 9.07 -11.27 -10.11
C ALA A 26 9.73 -11.64 -11.43
N GLY A 27 9.95 -10.65 -12.27
CA GLY A 27 10.61 -10.82 -13.58
C GLY A 27 11.04 -9.49 -14.19
N PRO A 28 11.79 -9.52 -15.30
CA PRO A 28 12.18 -8.30 -15.99
C PRO A 28 10.96 -7.64 -16.64
N VAL A 29 10.84 -6.32 -16.50
CA VAL A 29 9.75 -5.54 -17.11
C VAL A 29 9.77 -5.57 -18.63
N THR A 30 10.93 -5.84 -19.22
CA THR A 30 11.12 -5.97 -20.67
C THR A 30 10.62 -7.30 -21.23
N GLY A 31 10.25 -8.26 -20.38
CA GLY A 31 9.89 -9.61 -20.80
C GLY A 31 11.08 -10.49 -21.24
N ALA A 32 12.32 -10.02 -21.03
CA ALA A 32 13.54 -10.73 -21.47
C ALA A 32 13.77 -12.10 -20.79
N ALA A 33 13.05 -12.43 -19.72
CA ALA A 33 13.15 -13.70 -19.00
C ALA A 33 11.81 -14.05 -18.34
N PRO A 34 11.53 -15.34 -18.08
CA PRO A 34 10.30 -15.76 -17.40
C PRO A 34 10.23 -15.21 -15.97
N TRP A 35 9.01 -14.90 -15.54
CA TRP A 35 8.73 -14.50 -14.17
C TRP A 35 8.80 -15.71 -13.24
N ARG A 36 9.42 -15.53 -12.07
CA ARG A 36 9.64 -16.61 -11.09
C ARG A 36 8.91 -16.32 -9.78
N PRO A 37 8.41 -17.35 -9.09
CA PRO A 37 7.80 -17.18 -7.78
C PRO A 37 8.83 -16.75 -6.74
N LEU A 38 8.39 -15.87 -5.85
CA LEU A 38 9.13 -15.42 -4.67
C LEU A 38 8.45 -15.94 -3.39
N PRO A 39 9.22 -16.13 -2.30
CA PRO A 39 8.65 -16.53 -1.03
C PRO A 39 7.76 -15.42 -0.45
N LEU A 40 6.65 -15.84 0.15
CA LEU A 40 5.77 -14.99 0.96
C LEU A 40 5.94 -15.32 2.45
N PRO A 41 5.95 -14.31 3.34
CA PRO A 41 5.86 -14.54 4.78
C PRO A 41 4.63 -15.38 5.12
N ARG A 42 4.73 -16.31 6.08
CA ARG A 42 3.63 -17.25 6.41
C ARG A 42 2.27 -16.57 6.65
N PRO A 43 2.16 -15.45 7.40
CA PRO A 43 0.89 -14.77 7.59
C PRO A 43 0.26 -14.24 6.30
N CYS A 44 1.07 -13.96 5.28
CA CYS A 44 0.61 -13.53 3.97
C CYS A 44 0.09 -14.67 3.09
N VAL A 45 0.42 -15.92 3.43
CA VAL A 45 -0.04 -17.10 2.67
C VAL A 45 -1.53 -17.38 2.91
N GLY A 46 -2.04 -17.05 4.10
CA GLY A 46 -3.46 -17.18 4.47
C GLY A 46 -4.19 -15.83 4.57
N ALA A 47 -3.63 -14.76 4.01
CA ALA A 47 -4.21 -13.43 4.15
C ALA A 47 -5.47 -13.26 3.30
N PHE A 48 -6.45 -12.53 3.82
CA PHE A 48 -7.68 -12.17 3.12
C PHE A 48 -7.45 -11.07 2.09
N SER A 49 -6.52 -10.16 2.37
CA SER A 49 -6.06 -9.15 1.43
C SER A 49 -4.55 -8.96 1.53
N GLY A 50 -3.95 -8.47 0.44
CA GLY A 50 -2.54 -8.12 0.46
C GLY A 50 -2.20 -7.07 -0.56
N VAL A 51 -1.15 -6.32 -0.22
CA VAL A 51 -0.70 -5.16 -0.96
C VAL A 51 0.81 -5.20 -1.14
N LEU A 52 1.28 -4.75 -2.30
CA LEU A 52 2.69 -4.68 -2.64
C LEU A 52 3.01 -3.28 -3.16
N ALA A 53 4.12 -2.73 -2.68
CA ALA A 53 4.71 -1.51 -3.23
C ALA A 53 6.22 -1.71 -3.43
N ALA A 54 6.78 -1.05 -4.43
CA ALA A 54 8.19 -1.14 -4.77
C ALA A 54 8.73 0.25 -5.11
N ALA A 55 9.84 0.66 -4.49
CA ALA A 55 10.56 1.87 -4.84
C ALA A 55 11.98 1.89 -4.25
N GLY A 56 12.93 2.50 -4.96
CA GLY A 56 14.29 2.70 -4.44
C GLY A 56 15.01 1.40 -4.06
N GLY A 57 14.72 0.30 -4.74
CA GLY A 57 15.28 -1.04 -4.44
C GLY A 57 14.66 -1.72 -3.21
N TRP A 58 13.63 -1.13 -2.60
CA TRP A 58 12.86 -1.73 -1.51
C TRP A 58 11.52 -2.26 -2.00
N LEU A 59 11.07 -3.33 -1.38
CA LEU A 59 9.69 -3.78 -1.43
C LEU A 59 9.03 -3.60 -0.08
N PHE A 60 7.76 -3.24 -0.11
CA PHE A 60 6.85 -3.28 1.04
C PHE A 60 5.73 -4.26 0.73
N LEU A 61 5.43 -5.13 1.69
CA LEU A 61 4.33 -6.11 1.62
C LEU A 61 3.44 -5.95 2.85
N GLY A 62 2.16 -5.69 2.63
CA GLY A 62 1.16 -5.67 3.69
C GLY A 62 0.15 -6.80 3.49
N CYS A 63 -0.28 -7.43 4.57
CA CYS A 63 -1.23 -8.54 4.53
C CYS A 63 -2.28 -8.35 5.63
N GLY A 64 -3.56 -8.46 5.25
CA GLY A 64 -4.70 -8.28 6.13
C GLY A 64 -5.43 -9.61 6.39
N SER A 65 -5.84 -9.82 7.64
CA SER A 65 -6.73 -10.92 8.03
C SER A 65 -8.13 -10.73 7.45
N GLU A 66 -9.03 -11.67 7.74
CA GLU A 66 -10.46 -11.44 7.52
C GLU A 66 -10.90 -10.15 8.24
N PRO A 67 -11.62 -9.24 7.55
CA PRO A 67 -12.11 -7.99 8.14
C PRO A 67 -13.36 -8.23 9.01
N GLY A 68 -13.54 -7.41 10.05
CA GLY A 68 -14.72 -7.47 10.93
C GLY A 68 -15.03 -6.13 11.58
N ALA A 69 -16.31 -5.73 11.57
CA ALA A 69 -16.81 -4.51 12.23
C ALA A 69 -16.00 -3.22 11.95
N GLY A 70 -15.45 -3.06 10.74
CA GLY A 70 -14.65 -1.88 10.37
C GLY A 70 -13.18 -1.94 10.81
N SER A 71 -12.73 -3.08 11.34
CA SER A 71 -11.35 -3.36 11.72
C SER A 71 -10.79 -4.55 10.96
N GLN A 72 -9.46 -4.63 10.87
CA GLN A 72 -8.75 -5.75 10.28
C GLN A 72 -7.35 -5.86 10.91
N PHE A 73 -6.96 -7.05 11.37
CA PHE A 73 -5.57 -7.30 11.76
C PHE A 73 -4.69 -7.25 10.53
N LYS A 74 -3.61 -6.47 10.61
CA LYS A 74 -2.70 -6.25 9.50
C LYS A 74 -1.27 -6.51 9.95
N VAL A 75 -0.48 -7.11 9.08
CA VAL A 75 0.97 -7.29 9.26
C VAL A 75 1.69 -6.70 8.07
N ALA A 76 2.90 -6.17 8.31
CA ALA A 76 3.69 -5.53 7.28
C ALA A 76 5.14 -6.04 7.31
N TYR A 77 5.73 -6.09 6.12
CA TYR A 77 7.09 -6.56 5.88
C TYR A 77 7.78 -5.66 4.86
N VAL A 78 9.10 -5.62 4.95
CA VAL A 78 9.96 -5.01 3.93
C VAL A 78 11.02 -5.98 3.44
N SER A 79 11.44 -5.80 2.20
CA SER A 79 12.55 -6.52 1.59
C SER A 79 13.50 -5.55 0.90
N ARG A 80 14.81 -5.84 0.97
CA ARG A 80 15.87 -5.10 0.27
C ARG A 80 16.58 -5.95 -0.79
N ASP A 81 16.20 -7.21 -0.94
CA ASP A 81 16.87 -8.18 -1.80
C ASP A 81 15.98 -8.64 -2.96
N GLY A 82 14.99 -7.80 -3.31
CA GLY A 82 14.03 -8.08 -4.37
C GLY A 82 12.98 -9.12 -3.98
N GLY A 83 12.64 -9.23 -2.70
CA GLY A 83 11.60 -10.13 -2.19
C GLY A 83 12.06 -11.57 -1.97
N ARG A 84 13.38 -11.80 -1.89
CA ARG A 84 13.95 -13.12 -1.54
C ARG A 84 13.88 -13.37 -0.04
N SER A 85 14.02 -12.32 0.77
CA SER A 85 13.79 -12.35 2.20
C SER A 85 12.97 -11.15 2.66
N TRP A 86 12.25 -11.32 3.77
CA TRP A 86 11.32 -10.34 4.32
C TRP A 86 11.58 -10.13 5.80
N ARG A 87 11.65 -8.86 6.21
CA ARG A 87 11.72 -8.46 7.62
C ARG A 87 10.40 -7.83 8.02
N GLN A 88 9.81 -8.33 9.11
CA GLN A 88 8.61 -7.73 9.68
C GLN A 88 8.90 -6.31 10.20
N VAL A 89 7.95 -5.41 10.01
CA VAL A 89 7.97 -4.04 10.54
C VAL A 89 6.72 -3.80 11.38
N ALA A 90 6.49 -2.57 11.86
CA ALA A 90 5.33 -2.28 12.68
C ALA A 90 4.03 -2.61 11.92
N SER A 91 3.12 -3.26 12.63
CA SER A 91 1.80 -3.56 12.09
C SER A 91 1.03 -2.26 11.80
N PRO A 92 0.38 -2.14 10.63
CA PRO A 92 -0.52 -1.02 10.36
C PRO A 92 -1.67 -0.97 11.37
N PRO A 93 -2.24 0.21 11.65
CA PRO A 93 -3.35 0.36 12.61
C PRO A 93 -4.56 -0.51 12.27
N LEU A 94 -5.32 -0.93 13.29
CA LEU A 94 -6.42 -1.89 13.12
C LEU A 94 -7.57 -1.36 12.26
N GLY A 95 -7.80 -0.04 12.25
CA GLY A 95 -8.88 0.59 11.50
C GLY A 95 -8.86 0.24 10.02
N GLY A 96 -10.03 -0.07 9.48
CA GLY A 96 -10.25 -0.31 8.07
C GLY A 96 -9.61 -1.55 7.48
N TYR A 97 -9.85 -1.73 6.19
CA TYR A 97 -9.54 -2.93 5.42
C TYR A 97 -8.46 -2.60 4.38
N LEU A 98 -7.35 -3.32 4.44
CA LEU A 98 -6.19 -3.13 3.59
C LEU A 98 -6.55 -3.34 2.11
N GLY A 99 -6.31 -2.30 1.30
CA GLY A 99 -6.66 -2.31 -0.13
C GLY A 99 -5.49 -1.99 -1.06
N ARG A 100 -4.70 -0.94 -0.77
CA ARG A 100 -3.61 -0.45 -1.63
C ARG A 100 -2.41 0.02 -0.81
N ALA A 101 -1.23 -0.11 -1.41
CA ALA A 101 0.01 0.45 -0.90
C ALA A 101 0.77 1.14 -2.02
N ILE A 102 1.50 2.19 -1.67
CA ILE A 102 2.56 2.76 -2.50
C ILE A 102 3.76 3.14 -1.64
N MET A 103 4.91 3.26 -2.28
CA MET A 103 6.18 3.56 -1.64
C MET A 103 6.93 4.59 -2.46
N SER A 104 7.55 5.54 -1.78
CA SER A 104 8.50 6.48 -2.36
C SER A 104 9.93 5.94 -2.28
N PRO A 105 10.86 6.38 -3.15
CA PRO A 105 12.27 6.00 -3.04
C PRO A 105 12.91 6.36 -1.68
N ALA A 106 12.43 7.43 -1.02
CA ALA A 106 12.88 7.84 0.32
C ALA A 106 12.43 6.85 1.43
N GLY A 107 11.47 5.98 1.14
CA GLY A 107 10.95 4.98 2.08
C GLY A 107 9.64 5.36 2.76
N THR A 108 9.02 6.47 2.34
CA THR A 108 7.65 6.78 2.76
C THR A 108 6.66 5.80 2.13
N VAL A 109 5.80 5.18 2.93
CA VAL A 109 4.76 4.23 2.53
C VAL A 109 3.39 4.82 2.85
N PHE A 110 2.47 4.76 1.89
CA PHE A 110 1.06 5.08 2.11
C PHE A 110 0.22 3.83 1.98
N LEU A 111 -0.69 3.62 2.93
CA LEU A 111 -1.68 2.56 2.90
C LEU A 111 -3.08 3.15 2.85
N SER A 112 -3.96 2.47 2.15
CA SER A 112 -5.39 2.81 2.12
C SER A 112 -6.24 1.58 1.82
N GLY A 113 -7.54 1.74 1.95
CA GLY A 113 -8.51 0.74 1.52
C GLY A 113 -9.91 1.05 2.03
N GLY A 114 -10.75 0.02 2.08
CA GLY A 114 -12.15 0.19 2.47
C GLY A 114 -12.26 0.45 3.97
N ARG A 115 -13.10 1.39 4.39
CA ARG A 115 -13.28 1.73 5.81
C ARG A 115 -12.01 2.20 6.55
N MET A 116 -10.99 2.62 5.79
CA MET A 116 -9.63 2.88 6.25
C MET A 116 -9.28 4.34 6.01
N ASP A 117 -8.60 4.96 6.98
CA ASP A 117 -7.89 6.20 6.75
C ASP A 117 -6.64 5.96 5.89
N VAL A 118 -6.04 7.04 5.39
CA VAL A 118 -4.73 6.93 4.76
C VAL A 118 -3.67 6.89 5.86
N TYR A 119 -3.05 5.71 6.01
CA TYR A 119 -1.93 5.56 6.94
C TYR A 119 -0.61 5.84 6.25
N ILE A 120 0.25 6.58 6.94
CA ILE A 120 1.52 7.07 6.44
C ILE A 120 2.63 6.55 7.33
N SER A 121 3.64 5.96 6.72
CA SER A 121 4.91 5.64 7.37
C SER A 121 6.02 6.37 6.66
N SER A 122 6.81 7.18 7.35
CA SER A 122 7.99 7.85 6.76
C SER A 122 9.27 7.02 6.86
N ASN A 123 9.21 5.81 7.42
CA ASN A 123 10.35 4.97 7.75
C ASN A 123 10.16 3.51 7.31
N ARG A 124 9.61 3.29 6.11
CA ARG A 124 9.43 1.98 5.48
C ARG A 124 8.57 1.01 6.33
N GLY A 125 7.53 1.53 6.97
CA GLY A 125 6.63 0.77 7.84
C GLY A 125 7.15 0.58 9.27
N GLY A 126 8.26 1.20 9.67
CA GLY A 126 8.78 1.14 11.04
C GLY A 126 7.84 1.76 12.09
N SER A 127 7.05 2.76 11.69
CA SER A 127 5.94 3.33 12.46
C SER A 127 4.88 3.92 11.52
N TRP A 128 3.66 4.07 12.02
CA TRP A 128 2.50 4.55 11.27
C TRP A 128 1.86 5.74 11.95
N ARG A 129 1.35 6.68 11.15
CA ARG A 129 0.52 7.79 11.60
C ARG A 129 -0.62 8.01 10.61
N GLU A 130 -1.67 8.66 11.06
CA GLU A 130 -2.69 9.24 10.20
C GLU A 130 -2.34 10.71 9.92
N SER A 131 -2.81 11.25 8.80
CA SER A 131 -2.80 12.71 8.59
C SER A 131 -4.11 13.29 9.13
N PRO A 132 -4.08 14.28 10.05
CA PRO A 132 -5.28 14.95 10.54
C PRO A 132 -6.15 15.52 9.41
N SER A 133 -5.53 16.01 8.34
CA SER A 133 -6.25 16.54 7.17
C SER A 133 -6.97 15.46 6.35
N LEU A 134 -6.53 14.21 6.43
CA LEU A 134 -7.16 13.07 5.75
C LEU A 134 -8.23 12.43 6.63
N ALA A 135 -8.02 12.38 7.95
CA ALA A 135 -9.04 11.99 8.92
C ALA A 135 -10.27 12.90 8.85
N ALA A 136 -10.06 14.22 8.79
CA ALA A 136 -11.15 15.19 8.59
C ALA A 136 -11.89 15.01 7.25
N ALA A 137 -11.19 14.58 6.20
CA ALA A 137 -11.76 14.35 4.87
C ALA A 137 -12.49 12.98 4.76
N ALA A 138 -12.25 12.05 5.67
CA ALA A 138 -12.88 10.72 5.68
C ALA A 138 -14.33 10.74 6.23
N GLY A 139 -14.73 11.84 6.89
CA GLY A 139 -16.05 12.02 7.49
C GLY A 139 -16.29 11.14 8.72
N ALA A 140 -17.43 11.32 9.39
CA ALA A 140 -17.84 10.43 10.48
C ALA A 140 -18.05 9.01 9.92
N ALA A 141 -17.36 8.03 10.50
CA ALA A 141 -17.39 6.59 10.18
C ALA A 141 -16.40 6.05 9.12
N ASN A 142 -15.28 6.74 8.85
CA ASN A 142 -14.20 6.21 8.02
C ASN A 142 -14.73 5.74 6.66
N ALA A 143 -15.52 6.53 5.93
CA ALA A 143 -16.33 6.06 4.79
C ALA A 143 -15.53 5.68 3.51
N GLY A 144 -14.28 5.27 3.66
CA GLY A 144 -13.46 4.67 2.61
C GLY A 144 -12.82 5.72 1.72
N SER A 145 -11.70 6.28 2.18
CA SER A 145 -10.79 7.00 1.30
C SER A 145 -9.94 5.97 0.55
N SER A 146 -10.40 5.57 -0.64
CA SER A 146 -9.58 4.72 -1.51
C SER A 146 -8.59 5.57 -2.30
N LEU A 147 -7.29 5.19 -2.30
CA LEU A 147 -6.31 5.77 -3.22
C LEU A 147 -6.61 5.25 -4.63
N LEU A 148 -7.18 6.06 -5.53
CA LEU A 148 -7.37 5.64 -6.92
C LEU A 148 -6.05 5.65 -7.69
N ALA A 149 -5.19 6.63 -7.41
CA ALA A 149 -3.84 6.73 -7.94
C ALA A 149 -2.96 7.46 -6.95
N THR A 150 -1.70 7.03 -6.85
CA THR A 150 -0.64 7.79 -6.18
C THR A 150 0.66 7.63 -6.93
N ALA A 151 1.26 8.76 -7.31
CA ALA A 151 2.60 8.83 -7.87
C ALA A 151 3.46 9.60 -6.87
N VAL A 152 4.56 9.01 -6.41
CA VAL A 152 5.54 9.73 -5.58
C VAL A 152 6.84 9.90 -6.34
N VAL A 153 7.17 11.14 -6.69
CA VAL A 153 8.46 11.51 -7.28
C VAL A 153 9.15 12.43 -6.28
N GLY A 154 10.20 11.92 -5.62
CA GLY A 154 10.85 12.64 -4.53
C GLY A 154 9.91 12.86 -3.35
N THR A 155 9.59 14.12 -3.06
CA THR A 155 8.67 14.54 -1.99
C THR A 155 7.25 14.80 -2.49
N PHE A 156 7.01 14.83 -3.80
CA PHE A 156 5.71 15.11 -4.37
C PHE A 156 4.84 13.86 -4.44
N GLY A 157 3.58 13.97 -4.05
CA GLY A 157 2.58 12.89 -4.07
C GLY A 157 1.21 13.40 -4.52
N VAL A 158 0.48 12.59 -5.28
CA VAL A 158 -0.93 12.84 -5.61
C VAL A 158 -1.76 11.76 -4.96
N ILE A 159 -2.81 12.11 -4.21
CA ILE A 159 -3.83 11.17 -3.77
C ILE A 159 -5.12 11.56 -4.47
N ILE A 160 -5.67 10.65 -5.27
CA ILE A 160 -7.07 10.76 -5.68
C ILE A 160 -7.89 10.00 -4.66
N GLN A 161 -8.66 10.74 -3.85
CA GLN A 161 -9.56 10.23 -2.85
C GLN A 161 -10.96 10.11 -3.44
N GLN A 162 -11.50 8.89 -3.47
CA GLN A 162 -12.91 8.64 -3.75
C GLN A 162 -13.53 7.97 -2.52
N GLY A 163 -14.42 8.71 -1.85
CA GLY A 163 -15.32 8.21 -0.82
C GLY A 163 -16.79 8.32 -1.25
N VAL A 164 -17.72 7.87 -0.40
CA VAL A 164 -19.17 7.89 -0.67
C VAL A 164 -19.69 9.33 -0.88
N TYR A 165 -19.09 10.30 -0.19
CA TYR A 165 -19.54 11.71 -0.19
C TYR A 165 -18.56 12.69 -0.82
N THR A 166 -17.33 12.26 -1.15
CA THR A 166 -16.27 13.16 -1.63
C THR A 166 -15.44 12.53 -2.75
N LYS A 167 -15.23 13.29 -3.82
CA LYS A 167 -14.22 13.02 -4.86
C LYS A 167 -13.25 14.19 -4.87
N GLN A 168 -12.02 13.98 -4.44
CA GLN A 168 -11.02 15.05 -4.37
C GLN A 168 -9.65 14.55 -4.81
N VAL A 169 -8.95 15.38 -5.58
CA VAL A 169 -7.51 15.22 -5.76
C VAL A 169 -6.82 16.02 -4.68
N ARG A 170 -5.89 15.39 -3.97
CA ARG A 170 -5.03 16.03 -2.99
C ARG A 170 -3.59 15.87 -3.41
N LEU A 171 -2.82 16.94 -3.25
CA LEU A 171 -1.41 16.99 -3.61
C LEU A 171 -0.61 17.15 -2.32
N THR A 172 0.57 16.56 -2.29
CA THR A 172 1.61 16.83 -1.30
C THR A 172 2.89 17.14 -2.05
N SER A 173 3.71 18.03 -1.51
CA SER A 173 5.07 18.31 -1.98
C SER A 173 6.13 18.01 -0.92
N ASP A 174 5.74 17.43 0.22
CA ASP A 174 6.55 17.27 1.42
C ASP A 174 6.49 15.85 2.02
N ALA A 175 6.46 14.86 1.12
CA ALA A 175 6.39 13.44 1.45
C ALA A 175 5.15 13.06 2.27
N GLY A 176 4.02 13.73 2.01
CA GLY A 176 2.73 13.45 2.64
C GLY A 176 2.61 13.99 4.06
N SER A 177 3.46 14.96 4.44
CA SER A 177 3.35 15.64 5.73
C SER A 177 2.18 16.62 5.73
N HIS A 178 1.96 17.30 4.60
CA HIS A 178 0.80 18.15 4.35
C HIS A 178 0.14 17.78 3.01
N TRP A 179 -1.18 17.94 2.96
CA TRP A 179 -1.99 17.64 1.78
C TRP A 179 -2.89 18.83 1.45
N THR A 180 -2.76 19.36 0.23
CA THR A 180 -3.58 20.45 -0.28
C THR A 180 -4.61 19.90 -1.27
N PRO A 181 -5.89 20.30 -1.19
CA PRO A 181 -6.87 19.95 -2.21
C PRO A 181 -6.54 20.67 -3.53
N ALA A 182 -6.70 19.96 -4.64
CA ALA A 182 -6.63 20.52 -5.98
C ALA A 182 -7.99 20.32 -6.68
N THR A 183 -8.55 21.41 -7.21
CA THR A 183 -9.74 21.37 -8.05
C THR A 183 -9.33 20.94 -9.45
N VAL A 184 -9.94 19.87 -9.96
CA VAL A 184 -9.77 19.45 -11.35
C VAL A 184 -10.93 20.06 -12.14
N HIS A 185 -10.63 20.88 -13.14
CA HIS A 185 -11.59 21.41 -14.11
C HIS A 185 -11.72 20.48 -15.32
#